data_AF-A0A3S0UJ02-F1
#
_entry.id   AF-A0A3S0UJ02-F1
#
_cell.length_a   1.000
_cell.length_b   1.000
_cell.length_c   1.000
_cell.angle_alpha   90.00
_cell.angle_beta   90.00
_cell.angle_gamma   90.00
#
_symmetry.space_group_name_H-M   'P 1'
#
loop_
_entity.id
_entity.type
_entity.pdbx_description
1 polymer ?
#
loop_
_entity_poly.entity_id
_entity_poly.type
_entity_poly.pdbx_seq_one_letter_code
_entity_poly.pdbx_strand_id
1 'polypeptide(L)' 'MDKETWNRARGWALWKALITYNGNKNSNKTIAQEPCNVINIIVDDYKSGKIQ' A
#
# COMPACT_ATOMS: atom_id res chain seq x y z
N MET A 1 -7.69 -14.75 14.53
CA MET A 1 -7.90 -13.62 13.60
C MET A 1 -7.58 -14.14 12.21
N ASP A 2 -8.60 -14.21 11.36
CA ASP A 2 -8.54 -14.91 10.08
C ASP A 2 -7.64 -14.19 9.07
N LYS A 3 -6.80 -14.97 8.38
CA LYS A 3 -5.88 -14.50 7.32
C LYS A 3 -6.63 -13.71 6.23
N GLU A 4 -7.88 -14.06 5.97
CA GLU A 4 -8.72 -13.41 4.97
C GLU A 4 -9.07 -11.96 5.36
N THR A 5 -9.35 -11.69 6.64
CA THR A 5 -9.63 -10.34 7.15
C THR A 5 -8.40 -9.44 7.03
N TRP A 6 -7.21 -9.98 7.31
CA TRP A 6 -5.95 -9.25 7.13
C TRP A 6 -5.63 -8.97 5.67
N ASN A 7 -5.84 -9.95 4.78
CA ASN A 7 -5.66 -9.75 3.34
C ASN A 7 -6.62 -8.69 2.79
N ARG A 8 -7.86 -8.67 3.28
CA ARG A 8 -8.83 -7.63 2.92
C ARG A 8 -8.39 -6.25 3.41
N ALA A 9 -8.02 -6.12 4.68
CA ALA A 9 -7.52 -4.85 5.24
C ALA A 9 -6.29 -4.32 4.48
N ARG A 10 -5.36 -5.19 4.11
CA ARG A 10 -4.18 -4.85 3.27
C ARG A 10 -4.58 -4.39 1.88
N GLY A 11 -5.57 -5.05 1.26
CA GLY A 11 -6.12 -4.62 -0.03
C GLY A 11 -6.73 -3.21 0.03
N TRP A 12 -7.46 -2.89 1.10
CA TRP A 12 -7.99 -1.54 1.32
C TRP A 12 -6.90 -0.49 1.53
N ALA A 13 -5.86 -0.82 2.30
CA ALA A 13 -4.71 0.05 2.51
C ALA A 13 -3.97 0.33 1.20
N LEU A 14 -3.74 -0.71 0.38
CA LEU A 14 -3.11 -0.59 -0.93
C LEU A 14 -3.92 0.30 -1.88
N TRP A 15 -5.23 0.06 -1.97
CA TRP A 15 -6.13 0.84 -2.82
C TRP A 15 -6.11 2.33 -2.46
N LYS A 16 -6.19 2.66 -1.16
CA LYS A 16 -6.09 4.04 -0.66
C LYS A 16 -4.73 4.66 -1.00
N ALA A 17 -3.64 3.93 -0.80
CA ALA A 17 -2.31 4.42 -1.09
C ALA A 17 -2.13 4.71 -2.60
N LEU A 18 -2.64 3.85 -3.48
CA LEU A 18 -2.58 4.05 -4.93
C LEU A 18 -3.36 5.28 -5.39
N ILE A 19 -4.56 5.51 -4.87
CA ILE A 19 -5.35 6.70 -5.21
C ILE A 19 -4.66 7.97 -4.73
N THR A 20 -4.18 7.99 -3.48
CA THR A 20 -3.48 9.14 -2.90
C THR A 20 -2.19 9.44 -3.65
N TYR A 21 -1.42 8.41 -4.02
CA TYR A 21 -0.22 8.56 -4.82
C TYR A 21 -0.54 9.16 -6.20
N ASN A 22 -1.53 8.59 -6.91
CA ASN A 22 -1.89 9.05 -8.24
C ASN A 22 -2.42 10.49 -8.27
N GLY A 23 -3.16 10.90 -7.23
CA GLY A 23 -3.66 12.28 -7.10
C GLY A 23 -2.56 13.30 -6.79
N ASN A 24 -1.48 12.89 -6.12
CA ASN A 24 -0.43 13.81 -5.66
C ASN A 24 0.88 13.74 -6.46
N LYS A 25 1.07 12.74 -7.33
CA LYS A 25 2.32 12.53 -8.09
C LYS A 25 2.77 13.73 -8.94
N ASN A 26 1.81 14.51 -9.45
CA ASN A 26 2.09 15.68 -10.30
C ASN A 26 2.03 17.01 -9.54
N SER A 27 1.35 17.07 -8.39
CA SER A 27 1.17 18.31 -7.64
C SER A 27 2.15 18.47 -6.48
N ASN A 28 2.45 17.40 -5.74
CA ASN A 28 3.31 17.50 -4.57
C ASN A 28 4.05 16.19 -4.30
N LYS A 29 5.33 16.14 -4.73
CA LYS A 29 6.21 14.97 -4.55
C LYS A 29 6.37 14.56 -3.08
N THR A 30 6.30 15.51 -2.15
CA THR A 30 6.42 15.24 -0.71
C THR A 30 5.19 14.48 -0.18
N ILE A 31 3.98 14.82 -0.65
CA ILE A 31 2.75 14.11 -0.28
C ILE A 31 2.67 12.74 -0.97
N ALA A 32 3.30 12.59 -2.14
CA ALA A 32 3.37 11.31 -2.85
C ALA A 32 4.39 10.31 -2.25
N GLN A 33 5.33 10.75 -1.40
CA GLN A 33 6.33 9.86 -0.80
C GLN A 33 5.73 8.87 0.21
N GLU A 34 4.87 9.33 1.10
CA GLU A 34 4.18 8.49 2.09
C GLU A 34 3.38 7.33 1.46
N PRO A 35 2.44 7.58 0.53
CA PRO A 35 1.68 6.51 -0.10
C PRO A 35 2.57 5.59 -0.95
N CYS A 36 3.64 6.12 -1.56
CA CYS A 36 4.63 5.29 -2.26
C CYS A 36 5.36 4.33 -1.30
N ASN A 37 5.72 4.80 -0.11
CA ASN A 37 6.34 3.97 0.92
C ASN A 37 5.39 2.85 1.39
N VAL A 38 4.11 3.18 1.61
CA VAL A 38 3.07 2.18 1.96
C VAL A 38 2.92 1.13 0.86
N ILE A 39 2.87 1.53 -0.41
CA ILE A 39 2.81 0.59 -1.54
C ILE A 39 4.04 -0.33 -1.52
N ASN A 40 5.24 0.22 -1.36
CA ASN A 40 6.47 -0.57 -1.31
C ASN A 40 6.48 -1.57 -0.15
N ILE A 41 6.04 -1.18 1.04
CA ILE A 41 5.95 -2.09 2.20
C ILE A 41 4.97 -3.23 1.92
N ILE A 42 3.80 -2.95 1.33
CA ILE A 42 2.80 -3.99 1.03
C ILE A 42 3.32 -4.95 -0.07
N VAL A 43 3.99 -4.41 -1.09
CA VAL A 43 4.60 -5.21 -2.16
C VAL A 43 5.77 -6.05 -1.65
N ASP A 44 6.60 -5.48 -0.76
CA ASP A 44 7.71 -6.20 -0.14
C ASP A 44 7.21 -7.30 0.79
N ASP A 45 6.19 -7.05 1.61
CA ASP A 45 5.55 -8.05 2.45
C ASP A 45 4.99 -9.22 1.62
N TYR A 46 4.41 -8.91 0.45
CA TYR A 46 3.94 -9.92 -0.50
C TYR A 46 5.09 -10.71 -1.13
N LYS A 47 6.17 -10.04 -1.55
CA LYS A 47 7.35 -10.68 -2.19
C LYS A 47 8.20 -11.49 -1.22
N SER A 48 8.34 -11.04 0.02
CA SER A 48 9.14 -11.69 1.07
C SER A 48 8.53 -12.99 1.59
N GLY A 49 7.39 -13.45 1.04
CA GLY A 49 6.81 -14.75 1.38
C GLY A 49 6.34 -14.86 2.83
N LYS A 50 6.22 -13.74 3.57
CA LYS A 50 5.62 -13.70 4.91
C LYS A 50 4.12 -13.91 4.89
N ILE A 51 3.54 -14.05 3.71
CA ILE A 51 2.19 -14.49 3.46
C ILE A 51 2.25 -15.98 3.10
N GLN A 52 2.43 -16.84 4.11
CA GLN A 52 2.10 -18.27 4.06
C GLN A 52 1.00 -18.56 5.08
#